data_AF-A0A091TKT4-F1
#
_entry.id   AF-A0A091TKT4-F1
#
_cell.length_a   1.000
_cell.length_b   1.000
_cell.length_c   1.000
_cell.angle_alpha   90.00
_cell.angle_beta   90.00
_cell.angle_gamma   90.00
#
_symmetry.space_group_name_H-M   'P 1'
#
loop_
_entity.id
_entity.type
_entity.pdbx_description
1 polymer ?
#
loop_
_entity_poly.entity_id
_entity_poly.type
_entity_poly.pdbx_seq_one_letter_code
_entity_poly.pdbx_strand_id
1 'polypeptide(L)'
;ILCFMCFPHQLLLEVENINCIAVDWQEGAKGTYVSAVNNIRVIGAEVAYFLKTLQKIFRYSPCETHLIGHSLGAHAAGEAGRRIQGIRRITGLDPAGPYFEGTPPEVRLDPSDANFVDVIHSNAAHFPAIGLGMYNTTGHLDFYPNGGTVMPGCTDLIPEMKQNATIIGGCHHSRSHEFYFESILYPTGYLGYPCET
;
A
#
# COMPACT_ATOMS: atom_id res chain seq x y z
N ILE A 1 11.86 8.80 -2.53
CA ILE A 1 10.54 8.16 -2.40
C ILE A 1 10.20 7.46 -3.70
N LEU A 2 9.85 6.17 -3.66
CA LEU A 2 9.32 5.46 -4.82
C LEU A 2 7.83 5.20 -4.58
N CYS A 3 6.99 5.62 -5.53
CA CYS A 3 5.54 5.50 -5.45
C CYS A 3 5.05 4.51 -6.50
N PHE A 4 4.40 3.42 -6.08
CA PHE A 4 3.70 2.50 -6.99
C PHE A 4 2.27 3.01 -7.28
N MET A 5 2.15 4.30 -7.60
CA MET A 5 0.87 5.00 -7.74
C MET A 5 0.91 6.02 -8.88
N CYS A 6 -0.26 6.29 -9.47
CA CYS A 6 -0.45 7.23 -10.58
C CYS A 6 -1.16 8.55 -10.17
N PHE A 7 -0.94 9.03 -8.95
CA PHE A 7 -1.62 10.22 -8.36
C PHE A 7 -0.58 11.20 -7.75
N PRO A 8 -0.94 12.46 -7.38
CA PRO A 8 -0.09 13.63 -7.60
C PRO A 8 1.12 13.70 -6.65
N HIS A 9 2.18 13.00 -7.03
CA HIS A 9 3.54 13.13 -6.51
C HIS A 9 4.06 14.57 -6.38
N GLN A 10 3.44 15.52 -7.09
CA GLN A 10 3.78 16.94 -7.05
C GLN A 10 3.54 17.56 -5.65
N LEU A 11 2.59 17.05 -4.86
CA LEU A 11 2.33 17.54 -3.49
C LEU A 11 3.51 17.32 -2.55
N LEU A 12 4.25 16.23 -2.72
CA LEU A 12 5.45 15.96 -1.91
C LEU A 12 6.54 17.01 -2.16
N LEU A 13 6.60 17.57 -3.38
CA LEU A 13 7.58 18.59 -3.77
C LEU A 13 7.24 19.98 -3.22
N GLU A 14 6.00 20.20 -2.76
CA GLU A 14 5.60 21.47 -2.14
C GLU A 14 6.13 21.59 -0.71
N VAL A 15 6.35 20.47 -0.03
CA VAL A 15 6.75 20.44 1.38
C VAL A 15 8.21 20.08 1.60
N GLU A 16 8.82 19.29 0.71
CA GLU A 16 10.18 18.76 0.89
C GLU A 16 10.95 18.67 -0.44
N ASN A 17 12.28 18.84 -0.36
CA ASN A 17 13.17 18.57 -1.49
C ASN A 17 13.53 17.08 -1.53
N ILE A 18 12.81 16.32 -2.37
CA ILE A 18 12.96 14.88 -2.48
C ILE A 18 13.08 14.40 -3.93
N ASN A 19 13.69 13.23 -4.10
CA ASN A 19 13.56 12.47 -5.34
C ASN A 19 12.26 11.65 -5.28
N CYS A 20 11.28 11.99 -6.10
CA CYS A 20 10.05 11.22 -6.24
C CYS A 20 10.06 10.43 -7.56
N ILE A 21 9.99 9.10 -7.47
CA ILE A 21 10.04 8.18 -8.62
C ILE A 21 8.72 7.42 -8.67
N ALA A 22 7.93 7.65 -9.72
CA ALA A 22 6.73 6.86 -9.98
C ALA A 22 7.12 5.53 -10.65
N VAL A 23 6.66 4.42 -10.09
CA VAL A 23 6.85 3.07 -10.66
C VAL A 23 5.59 2.68 -11.40
N ASP A 24 5.56 2.97 -12.70
CA ASP A 24 4.47 2.55 -13.59
C ASP A 24 4.67 1.10 -14.02
N TRP A 25 3.68 0.27 -13.71
CA TRP A 25 3.63 -1.15 -14.08
C TRP A 25 2.26 -1.50 -14.69
N GLN A 26 1.55 -0.52 -15.27
CA GLN A 26 0.20 -0.69 -15.82
C GLN A 26 0.10 -1.89 -16.78
N GLU A 27 1.10 -2.12 -17.64
CA GLU A 27 1.10 -3.29 -18.52
C GLU A 27 1.15 -4.62 -17.76
N GLY A 28 1.91 -4.68 -16.66
CA GLY A 28 1.96 -5.85 -15.77
C GLY A 28 0.68 -6.04 -14.95
N ALA A 29 -0.14 -5.00 -14.79
CA ALA A 29 -1.43 -5.06 -14.12
C ALA A 29 -2.57 -5.51 -15.05
N LYS A 30 -2.39 -5.45 -16.38
CA LYS A 30 -3.40 -5.87 -17.36
C LYS A 30 -3.58 -7.39 -17.37
N GLY A 31 -4.78 -7.81 -17.80
CA GLY A 31 -5.13 -9.22 -17.91
C GLY A 31 -5.99 -9.70 -16.74
N THR A 32 -5.71 -10.90 -16.23
CA THR A 32 -6.45 -11.44 -15.08
C THR A 32 -5.84 -10.94 -13.77
N TYR A 33 -6.67 -10.83 -12.73
CA TYR A 33 -6.20 -10.45 -11.40
C TYR A 33 -5.10 -11.39 -10.88
N VAL A 34 -5.22 -12.69 -11.15
CA VAL A 34 -4.20 -13.69 -10.79
C VAL A 34 -2.85 -13.40 -11.47
N SER A 35 -2.85 -13.01 -12.75
CA SER A 35 -1.62 -12.63 -13.44
C SER A 35 -1.00 -11.38 -12.81
N ALA A 36 -1.82 -10.37 -12.51
CA ALA A 36 -1.35 -9.15 -11.84
C ALA A 36 -0.73 -9.45 -10.47
N VAL A 37 -1.39 -10.27 -9.65
CA VAL A 37 -0.88 -10.74 -8.34
C VAL A 37 0.50 -11.41 -8.49
N ASN A 38 0.67 -12.29 -9.47
CA ASN A 38 1.96 -12.95 -9.69
C ASN A 38 3.05 -11.99 -10.18
N ASN A 39 2.68 -11.01 -11.02
CA ASN A 39 3.61 -10.00 -11.55
C ASN A 39 4.20 -9.11 -10.45
N ILE A 40 3.53 -8.94 -9.31
CA ILE A 40 4.04 -8.20 -8.14
C ILE A 40 5.44 -8.68 -7.72
N ARG A 41 5.71 -9.98 -7.83
CA ARG A 41 7.03 -10.53 -7.50
C ARG A 41 8.13 -10.02 -8.43
N VAL A 42 7.81 -9.82 -9.70
CA VAL A 42 8.73 -9.26 -10.71
C VAL A 42 8.92 -7.77 -10.45
N ILE A 43 7.82 -7.04 -10.23
CA ILE A 43 7.88 -5.59 -9.96
C ILE A 43 8.70 -5.28 -8.70
N GLY A 44 8.49 -6.01 -7.60
CA GLY A 44 9.32 -5.87 -6.40
C GLY A 44 10.79 -6.23 -6.64
N ALA A 45 11.07 -7.21 -7.50
CA ALA A 45 12.44 -7.57 -7.88
C ALA A 45 13.14 -6.45 -8.68
N GLU A 46 12.44 -5.81 -9.62
CA GLU A 46 12.96 -4.69 -10.41
C GLU A 46 13.26 -3.47 -9.54
N VAL A 47 12.37 -3.15 -8.59
CA VAL A 47 12.62 -2.04 -7.65
C VAL A 47 13.80 -2.35 -6.73
N ALA A 48 13.92 -3.57 -6.22
CA ALA A 48 15.09 -3.97 -5.43
C ALA A 48 16.38 -3.91 -6.26
N TYR A 49 16.34 -4.30 -7.54
CA TYR A 49 17.47 -4.21 -8.46
C TYR A 49 17.90 -2.76 -8.71
N PHE A 50 16.93 -1.86 -8.92
CA PHE A 50 17.17 -0.43 -9.06
C PHE A 50 17.85 0.15 -7.80
N LEU A 51 17.31 -0.12 -6.61
CA LEU A 51 17.89 0.37 -5.34
C LEU A 51 19.31 -0.19 -5.09
N LYS A 52 19.54 -1.46 -5.39
CA LYS A 52 20.89 -2.06 -5.32
C LYS A 52 21.86 -1.39 -6.30
N THR A 53 21.38 -0.98 -7.45
CA THR A 53 22.18 -0.24 -8.44
C THR A 53 22.55 1.15 -7.91
N LEU A 54 21.61 1.87 -7.30
CA LEU A 54 21.90 3.14 -6.65
C LEU A 54 22.92 3.00 -5.52
N GLN A 55 22.77 1.97 -4.68
CA GLN A 55 23.70 1.67 -3.61
C GLN A 55 25.10 1.35 -4.14
N LYS A 56 25.20 0.58 -5.22
CA LYS A 56 26.49 0.17 -5.80
C LYS A 56 27.22 1.32 -6.49
N ILE A 57 26.50 2.12 -7.29
CA ILE A 57 27.09 3.16 -8.14
C ILE A 57 27.27 4.46 -7.38
N PHE A 58 26.24 4.90 -6.64
CA PHE A 58 26.20 6.21 -6.00
C PHE A 58 26.40 6.15 -4.49
N ARG A 59 26.58 4.95 -3.91
CA ARG A 59 26.67 4.75 -2.45
C ARG A 59 25.43 5.25 -1.71
N TYR A 60 24.29 5.30 -2.40
CA TYR A 60 23.01 5.68 -1.82
C TYR A 60 22.54 4.63 -0.82
N SER A 61 22.20 5.05 0.41
CA SER A 61 21.81 4.11 1.45
C SER A 61 20.35 3.67 1.27
N PRO A 62 20.02 2.36 1.38
CA PRO A 62 18.61 1.92 1.45
C PRO A 62 17.82 2.60 2.58
N CYS A 63 18.51 3.03 3.65
CA CYS A 63 17.90 3.76 4.77
C CYS A 63 17.47 5.20 4.40
N GLU A 64 17.81 5.68 3.20
CA GLU A 64 17.29 6.94 2.65
C GLU A 64 16.07 6.69 1.75
N THR A 65 15.57 5.45 1.68
CA THR A 65 14.45 5.06 0.82
C THR A 65 13.15 4.95 1.61
N HIS A 66 12.09 5.50 1.02
CA HIS A 66 10.70 5.27 1.43
C HIS A 66 9.93 4.76 0.21
N LEU A 67 9.33 3.58 0.34
CA LEU A 67 8.44 3.01 -0.66
C LEU A 67 6.99 3.25 -0.25
N ILE A 68 6.16 3.69 -1.19
CA ILE A 68 4.72 3.89 -0.98
C ILE A 68 3.99 3.02 -2.01
N GLY A 69 3.19 2.08 -1.53
CA GLY A 69 2.46 1.15 -2.40
C GLY A 69 0.97 1.14 -2.09
N HIS A 70 0.14 1.35 -3.11
CA HIS A 70 -1.32 1.24 -3.00
C HIS A 70 -1.81 -0.09 -3.57
N SER A 71 -2.82 -0.69 -2.95
CA SER A 71 -3.42 -1.93 -3.44
C SER A 71 -2.37 -3.04 -3.61
N LEU A 72 -2.31 -3.69 -4.77
CA LEU A 72 -1.27 -4.65 -5.14
C LEU A 72 0.16 -4.07 -5.06
N GLY A 73 0.33 -2.76 -5.25
CA GLY A 73 1.62 -2.08 -5.13
C GLY A 73 2.19 -2.10 -3.72
N ALA A 74 1.35 -2.24 -2.68
CA ALA A 74 1.83 -2.41 -1.30
C ALA A 74 2.66 -3.70 -1.16
N HIS A 75 2.23 -4.78 -1.79
CA HIS A 75 2.95 -6.05 -1.82
C HIS A 75 4.19 -6.00 -2.73
N ALA A 76 4.18 -5.16 -3.77
CA ALA A 76 5.39 -4.91 -4.56
C ALA A 76 6.47 -4.20 -3.72
N ALA A 77 6.05 -3.24 -2.89
CA ALA A 77 6.94 -2.57 -1.94
C ALA A 77 7.49 -3.55 -0.87
N GLY A 78 6.63 -4.42 -0.32
CA GLY A 78 7.05 -5.50 0.59
C GLY A 78 8.08 -6.43 -0.05
N GLU A 79 7.78 -6.96 -1.25
CA GLU A 79 8.71 -7.83 -1.99
C GLU A 79 10.05 -7.13 -2.30
N ALA A 80 10.04 -5.82 -2.57
CA ALA A 80 11.27 -5.04 -2.73
C ALA A 80 12.06 -5.00 -1.41
N GLY A 81 11.42 -4.64 -0.29
CA GLY A 81 12.03 -4.60 1.04
C GLY A 81 12.62 -5.93 1.49
N ARG A 82 11.89 -7.03 1.29
CA ARG A 82 12.38 -8.38 1.52
C ARG A 82 13.69 -8.68 0.76
N ARG A 83 13.84 -8.18 -0.47
CA ARG A 83 15.02 -8.39 -1.33
C ARG A 83 16.19 -7.44 -1.06
N ILE A 84 15.94 -6.29 -0.42
CA ILE A 84 16.97 -5.32 -0.03
C ILE A 84 16.74 -4.85 1.41
N GLN A 85 17.55 -5.39 2.32
CA GLN A 85 17.46 -5.08 3.74
C GLN A 85 17.85 -3.63 4.03
N GLY A 86 17.24 -3.05 5.06
CA GLY A 86 17.55 -1.71 5.55
C GLY A 86 16.79 -0.57 4.86
N ILE A 87 15.70 -0.86 4.14
CA ILE A 87 14.75 0.19 3.72
C ILE A 87 14.23 0.90 4.97
N ARG A 88 14.23 2.24 4.96
CA ARG A 88 13.80 3.01 6.13
C ARG A 88 12.30 2.91 6.39
N ARG A 89 11.49 3.04 5.34
CA ARG A 89 10.03 3.07 5.48
C ARG A 89 9.32 2.42 4.31
N ILE A 90 8.28 1.65 4.60
CA ILE A 90 7.25 1.27 3.63
C ILE A 90 5.90 1.79 4.13
N THR A 91 5.16 2.48 3.28
CA THR A 91 3.75 2.80 3.56
C THR A 91 2.85 1.98 2.66
N GLY A 92 1.98 1.16 3.27
CA GLY A 92 0.95 0.38 2.59
C GLY A 92 -0.37 1.14 2.57
N LEU A 93 -0.87 1.49 1.38
CA LEU A 93 -2.13 2.21 1.22
C LEU A 93 -3.19 1.22 0.77
N ASP A 94 -4.00 0.77 1.72
CA ASP A 94 -5.01 -0.29 1.62
C ASP A 94 -4.47 -1.52 0.85
N PRO A 95 -3.49 -2.25 1.41
CA PRO A 95 -2.88 -3.42 0.76
C PRO A 95 -3.95 -4.41 0.30
N ALA A 96 -3.83 -4.98 -0.90
CA ALA A 96 -4.89 -5.81 -1.47
C ALA A 96 -5.09 -7.12 -0.69
N GLY A 97 -6.33 -7.41 -0.27
CA GLY A 97 -6.68 -8.63 0.48
C GLY A 97 -6.61 -9.91 -0.37
N PRO A 98 -7.30 -9.99 -1.52
CA PRO A 98 -7.42 -11.24 -2.27
C PRO A 98 -6.05 -11.78 -2.73
N TYR A 99 -5.78 -13.05 -2.39
CA TYR A 99 -4.52 -13.81 -2.57
C TYR A 99 -3.34 -13.41 -1.67
N PHE A 100 -3.49 -12.45 -0.76
CA PHE A 100 -2.45 -12.07 0.21
C PHE A 100 -2.91 -12.24 1.66
N GLU A 101 -4.20 -12.02 1.95
CA GLU A 101 -4.78 -12.21 3.28
C GLU A 101 -4.55 -13.63 3.82
N GLY A 102 -4.04 -13.72 5.05
CA GLY A 102 -3.67 -15.00 5.68
C GLY A 102 -2.46 -15.73 5.08
N THR A 103 -1.77 -15.18 4.07
CA THR A 103 -0.55 -15.79 3.52
C THR A 103 0.68 -15.54 4.42
N PRO A 104 1.74 -16.37 4.27
CA PRO A 104 3.00 -16.14 4.97
C PRO A 104 3.63 -14.77 4.65
N PRO A 105 4.40 -14.18 5.58
CA PRO A 105 5.09 -12.90 5.38
C PRO A 105 5.89 -12.80 4.08
N GLU A 106 6.44 -13.90 3.57
CA GLU A 106 7.25 -13.91 2.35
C GLU A 106 6.45 -13.59 1.07
N VAL A 107 5.11 -13.62 1.13
CA VAL A 107 4.22 -13.44 -0.01
C VAL A 107 3.56 -12.05 -0.02
N ARG A 108 3.44 -11.40 1.14
CA ARG A 108 2.68 -10.16 1.34
C ARG A 108 3.54 -9.06 1.94
N LEU A 109 2.93 -7.90 2.21
CA LEU A 109 3.57 -6.86 3.01
C LEU A 109 3.61 -7.32 4.47
N ASP A 110 4.73 -7.08 5.13
CA ASP A 110 4.96 -7.45 6.52
C ASP A 110 5.86 -6.44 7.24
N PRO A 111 5.78 -6.29 8.57
CA PRO A 111 6.66 -5.37 9.31
C PRO A 111 8.14 -5.65 9.09
N SER A 112 8.53 -6.89 8.78
CA SER A 112 9.93 -7.25 8.52
C SER A 112 10.51 -6.69 7.20
N ASP A 113 9.69 -6.14 6.31
CA ASP A 113 10.14 -5.67 4.99
C ASP A 113 10.89 -4.32 5.04
N ALA A 114 10.78 -3.57 6.14
CA ALA A 114 11.50 -2.31 6.34
C ALA A 114 11.70 -2.00 7.83
N ASN A 115 12.58 -1.04 8.13
CA ASN A 115 12.81 -0.59 9.51
C ASN A 115 11.54 -0.01 10.16
N PHE A 116 10.61 0.50 9.34
CA PHE A 116 9.31 0.97 9.77
C PHE A 116 8.29 0.73 8.65
N VAL A 117 7.12 0.21 9.01
CA VAL A 117 6.03 -0.10 8.08
C VAL A 117 4.77 0.49 8.67
N ASP A 118 4.10 1.37 7.93
CA ASP A 118 2.83 1.95 8.34
C ASP A 118 1.77 1.70 7.27
N VAL A 119 0.57 1.32 7.70
CA VAL A 119 -0.50 0.86 6.81
C VAL A 119 -1.77 1.64 7.05
N ILE A 120 -2.46 2.06 5.98
CA ILE A 120 -3.76 2.71 6.04
C ILE A 120 -4.81 1.77 5.44
N HIS A 121 -5.74 1.28 6.25
CA HIS A 121 -6.85 0.43 5.84
C HIS A 121 -8.09 1.28 5.57
N SER A 122 -8.62 1.27 4.35
CA SER A 122 -9.80 2.03 3.97
C SER A 122 -10.88 1.19 3.28
N ASN A 123 -10.57 -0.07 2.93
CA ASN A 123 -11.53 -1.05 2.43
C ASN A 123 -11.27 -2.44 3.04
N ALA A 124 -11.03 -2.48 4.36
CA ALA A 124 -10.78 -3.67 5.16
C ALA A 124 -12.10 -4.30 5.64
N ALA A 125 -12.88 -4.89 4.73
CA ALA A 125 -14.11 -5.59 5.07
C ALA A 125 -13.89 -7.10 5.24
N HIS A 126 -14.53 -7.67 6.25
CA HIS A 126 -14.62 -9.12 6.45
C HIS A 126 -16.08 -9.60 6.38
N PHE A 127 -16.29 -10.89 6.12
CA PHE A 127 -17.61 -11.48 5.90
C PHE A 127 -18.60 -11.07 7.01
N PRO A 128 -19.83 -10.60 6.67
CA PRO A 128 -20.52 -10.68 5.38
C PRO A 128 -20.26 -9.51 4.40
N ALA A 129 -19.26 -8.67 4.63
CA ALA A 129 -18.79 -7.71 3.63
C ALA A 129 -17.51 -8.20 2.95
N ILE A 130 -17.30 -7.81 1.70
CA ILE A 130 -16.11 -8.15 0.92
C ILE A 130 -15.45 -6.82 0.51
N GLY A 131 -14.33 -6.52 1.15
CA GLY A 131 -13.49 -5.39 0.79
C GLY A 131 -12.36 -5.79 -0.15
N LEU A 132 -11.75 -4.81 -0.80
CA LEU A 132 -10.57 -5.02 -1.63
C LEU A 132 -9.26 -5.03 -0.83
N GLY A 133 -9.27 -4.40 0.36
CA GLY A 133 -8.11 -4.30 1.24
C GLY A 133 -7.95 -5.49 2.19
N MET A 134 -6.76 -5.66 2.73
CA MET A 134 -6.48 -6.58 3.83
C MET A 134 -7.19 -6.10 5.10
N TYR A 135 -7.72 -7.05 5.87
CA TYR A 135 -8.29 -6.80 7.18
C TYR A 135 -7.23 -6.88 8.28
N ASN A 136 -6.35 -7.88 8.19
CA ASN A 136 -5.32 -8.10 9.21
C ASN A 136 -4.23 -7.03 9.14
N THR A 137 -3.64 -6.77 10.31
CA THR A 137 -2.50 -5.87 10.45
C THR A 137 -1.29 -6.39 9.68
N THR A 138 -0.61 -5.51 8.94
CA THR A 138 0.62 -5.81 8.20
C THR A 138 1.73 -4.78 8.43
N GLY A 139 1.51 -3.81 9.32
CA GLY A 139 2.47 -2.79 9.68
C GLY A 139 3.01 -2.90 11.10
N HIS A 140 3.98 -2.03 11.39
CA HIS A 140 4.30 -1.65 12.76
C HIS A 140 3.18 -0.76 13.34
N LEU A 141 2.56 0.06 12.49
CA LEU A 141 1.35 0.81 12.78
C LEU A 141 0.32 0.56 11.68
N ASP A 142 -0.89 0.21 12.06
CA ASP A 142 -2.01 0.00 11.16
C ASP A 142 -3.14 0.97 11.55
N PHE A 143 -3.52 1.84 10.62
CA PHE A 143 -4.52 2.88 10.80
C PHE A 143 -5.82 2.48 10.09
N TYR A 144 -6.93 2.57 10.81
CA TYR A 144 -8.26 2.25 10.30
C TYR A 144 -9.15 3.51 10.34
N PRO A 145 -8.91 4.52 9.48
CA PRO A 145 -9.73 5.73 9.42
C PRO A 145 -11.21 5.37 9.26
N ASN A 146 -12.09 5.98 10.07
CA ASN A 146 -13.53 5.71 10.04
C ASN A 146 -13.89 4.22 10.27
N GLY A 147 -13.06 3.47 11.00
CA GLY A 147 -13.22 2.03 11.21
C GLY A 147 -12.67 1.16 10.07
N GLY A 148 -12.09 1.76 9.02
CA GLY A 148 -11.30 1.08 8.00
C GLY A 148 -12.08 0.32 6.92
N THR A 149 -13.41 0.24 7.01
CA THR A 149 -14.23 -0.52 6.06
C THR A 149 -15.07 0.38 5.12
N VAL A 150 -15.87 1.29 5.68
CA VAL A 150 -16.79 2.16 4.93
C VAL A 150 -16.36 3.60 5.07
N MET A 151 -15.98 4.23 3.96
CA MET A 151 -15.45 5.59 3.96
C MET A 151 -16.55 6.60 3.69
N PRO A 152 -16.62 7.71 4.45
CA PRO A 152 -17.55 8.79 4.17
C PRO A 152 -17.40 9.32 2.73
N GLY A 153 -18.54 9.58 2.07
CA GLY A 153 -18.58 10.09 0.71
C GLY A 153 -18.44 9.05 -0.40
N CYS A 154 -18.22 7.77 -0.07
CA CYS A 154 -18.30 6.66 -1.03
C CYS A 154 -19.70 6.00 -0.99
N THR A 155 -20.23 5.64 -2.15
CA THR A 155 -21.61 5.11 -2.29
C THR A 155 -21.67 3.79 -3.07
N ASP A 156 -20.52 3.22 -3.42
CA ASP A 156 -20.36 2.02 -4.23
C ASP A 156 -20.42 0.73 -3.40
N LEU A 157 -21.55 0.55 -2.71
CA LEU A 157 -21.90 -0.69 -2.03
C LEU A 157 -22.75 -1.58 -2.95
N ILE A 158 -22.23 -2.75 -3.33
CA ILE A 158 -22.84 -3.64 -4.31
C ILE A 158 -23.31 -4.92 -3.60
N PRO A 159 -24.62 -5.21 -3.53
CA PRO A 159 -25.11 -6.47 -2.98
C PRO A 159 -24.69 -7.67 -3.83
N GLU A 160 -24.03 -8.66 -3.23
CA GLU A 160 -23.66 -9.93 -3.86
C GLU A 160 -24.58 -11.07 -3.36
N MET A 161 -25.66 -11.30 -4.13
CA MET A 161 -26.73 -12.23 -3.75
C MET A 161 -26.28 -13.69 -3.62
N LYS A 162 -25.24 -14.13 -4.36
CA LYS A 162 -24.78 -15.54 -4.32
C LYS A 162 -24.08 -15.90 -3.02
N GLN A 163 -23.38 -14.93 -2.43
CA GLN A 163 -22.61 -15.13 -1.19
C GLN A 163 -23.32 -14.52 0.02
N ASN A 164 -24.51 -13.95 -0.17
CA ASN A 164 -25.22 -13.15 0.83
C ASN A 164 -24.30 -12.06 1.43
N ALA A 165 -23.47 -11.46 0.58
CA ALA A 165 -22.42 -10.53 0.97
C ALA A 165 -22.62 -9.14 0.35
N THR A 166 -21.91 -8.14 0.85
CA THR A 166 -21.84 -6.80 0.23
C THR A 166 -20.42 -6.51 -0.23
N ILE A 167 -20.22 -6.30 -1.53
CA ILE A 167 -18.94 -5.86 -2.09
C ILE A 167 -18.80 -4.36 -1.86
N ILE A 168 -17.69 -3.95 -1.28
CA ILE A 168 -17.33 -2.55 -1.05
C ILE A 168 -16.40 -2.10 -2.19
N GLY A 169 -16.87 -1.16 -3.01
CA GLY A 169 -16.24 -0.80 -4.27
C GLY A 169 -14.93 -0.01 -4.16
N GLY A 170 -14.44 0.43 -5.33
CA GLY A 170 -13.13 1.06 -5.49
C GLY A 170 -12.98 2.46 -4.87
N CYS A 171 -14.06 3.19 -4.60
CA CYS A 171 -13.97 4.49 -3.93
C CYS A 171 -13.36 4.34 -2.53
N HIS A 172 -13.84 3.35 -1.77
CA HIS A 172 -13.33 3.01 -0.44
C HIS A 172 -11.85 2.63 -0.49
N HIS A 173 -11.47 1.84 -1.49
CA HIS A 173 -10.10 1.40 -1.70
C HIS A 173 -9.15 2.55 -2.03
N SER A 174 -9.66 3.59 -2.70
CA SER A 174 -8.89 4.77 -3.12
C SER A 174 -8.65 5.76 -1.97
N ARG A 175 -9.51 5.77 -0.95
CA ARG A 175 -9.41 6.72 0.17
C ARG A 175 -8.09 6.66 0.93
N SER A 176 -7.44 5.50 1.01
CA SER A 176 -6.14 5.36 1.67
C SER A 176 -5.08 6.30 1.11
N HIS A 177 -5.00 6.43 -0.23
CA HIS A 177 -4.04 7.34 -0.84
C HIS A 177 -4.47 8.80 -0.77
N GLU A 178 -5.78 9.08 -0.81
CA GLU A 178 -6.29 10.44 -0.57
C GLU A 178 -5.90 10.94 0.83
N PHE A 179 -6.15 10.15 1.88
CA PHE A 179 -5.73 10.50 3.24
C PHE A 179 -4.22 10.68 3.36
N TYR A 180 -3.45 9.81 2.72
CA TYR A 180 -2.00 9.93 2.72
C TYR A 180 -1.55 11.26 2.11
N PHE A 181 -2.07 11.63 0.93
CA PHE A 181 -1.69 12.86 0.26
C PHE A 181 -2.18 14.12 0.99
N GLU A 182 -3.38 14.10 1.57
CA GLU A 182 -3.87 15.21 2.40
C GLU A 182 -3.03 15.37 3.68
N SER A 183 -2.58 14.28 4.28
CA SER A 183 -1.76 14.32 5.50
C SER A 183 -0.41 15.03 5.30
N ILE A 184 0.10 15.06 4.07
CA ILE A 184 1.31 15.82 3.71
C ILE A 184 1.08 17.32 3.90
N LEU A 185 -0.09 17.82 3.51
CA LEU A 185 -0.44 19.23 3.61
C LEU A 185 -0.92 19.62 5.01
N TYR A 186 -1.50 18.66 5.74
CA TYR A 186 -2.11 18.87 7.05
C TYR A 186 -1.46 17.96 8.12
N PRO A 187 -0.24 18.30 8.60
CA PRO A 187 0.54 17.43 9.50
C PRO A 187 -0.13 17.15 10.86
N THR A 188 -1.12 17.96 11.25
CA THR A 188 -1.90 17.80 12.49
C THR A 188 -3.35 17.36 12.22
N GLY A 189 -3.72 17.12 10.95
CA GLY A 189 -5.10 16.83 10.55
C GLY A 189 -5.54 15.37 10.77
N TYR A 190 -4.59 14.44 10.90
CA TYR A 190 -4.86 13.00 10.94
C TYR A 190 -4.24 12.37 12.20
N LEU A 191 -4.77 12.74 13.37
CA LEU A 191 -4.37 12.14 14.65
C LEU A 191 -5.02 10.76 14.82
N GLY A 192 -4.20 9.72 14.92
CA GLY A 192 -4.64 8.36 15.26
C GLY A 192 -4.62 8.11 16.77
N TYR A 193 -5.63 7.38 17.27
CA TYR A 193 -5.72 6.99 18.68
C TYR A 193 -5.60 5.46 18.78
N PRO A 194 -4.67 4.92 19.58
CA PRO A 194 -4.62 3.49 19.85
C PRO A 194 -5.92 3.01 20.49
N CYS A 195 -6.54 1.98 19.93
CA CYS A 195 -7.76 1.37 20.46
C CYS A 195 -7.75 -0.13 20.16
N GLU A 196 -8.43 -0.92 20.99
CA GLU A 196 -8.63 -2.36 20.72
C GLU A 196 -9.68 -2.58 19.62
N THR A 197 -10.68 -1.70 19.52
CA THR A 197 -11.73 -1.67 18.49
C THR A 197 -12.26 -0.26 18.27
#